data_AF-A0A246STJ3-F1
#
_entry.id   AF-A0A246STJ3-F1
#
_cell.length_a   1.000
_cell.length_b   1.000
_cell.length_c   1.000
_cell.angle_alpha   90.00
_cell.angle_beta   90.00
_cell.angle_gamma   90.00
#
_symmetry.space_group_name_H-M   'P 1'
#
loop_
_entity.id
_entity.type
_entity.pdbx_description
1 polymer ?
#
loop_
_entity_poly.entity_id
_entity_poly.type
_entity_poly.pdbx_seq_one_letter_code
_entity_poly.pdbx_strand_id
1 'polypeptide(L)'
;MVETTNSAGQDIRHRDPDQKARFCAEIAALVPAVMSGDLAGRMSTDYADADIRRSAAILNELIASIDDNLSDFNAAMDALAHGDLQAGMRDKHRGAFGQLQKNFNLALVTIRTVLGERGSDQFADRATTFGRMLAGSAPTEAANEIRASDEDSRPIPSPPHDLWLKLAEALARFSA
;
A
#
# COMPACT_ATOMS: atom_id res chain seq x y z
N MET A 1 -27.57 55.60 -33.86
CA MET A 1 -27.16 54.46 -34.70
C MET A 1 -26.10 53.69 -33.93
N VAL A 2 -26.32 52.40 -33.77
CA VAL A 2 -25.69 51.52 -32.78
C VAL A 2 -24.33 51.04 -33.29
N GLU A 3 -23.29 51.13 -32.46
CA GLU A 3 -22.09 50.27 -32.57
C GLU A 3 -21.75 49.71 -31.18
N THR A 4 -22.65 48.90 -30.66
CA THR A 4 -22.25 47.74 -29.86
C THR A 4 -21.94 46.61 -30.84
N THR A 5 -20.69 46.13 -30.83
CA THR A 5 -20.26 44.72 -30.91
C THR A 5 -18.91 44.59 -31.63
N ASN A 6 -17.79 44.63 -30.90
CA ASN A 6 -16.68 43.71 -31.24
C ASN A 6 -15.65 43.52 -30.11
N SER A 7 -16.09 43.15 -28.91
CA SER A 7 -15.17 42.65 -27.85
C SER A 7 -15.26 41.13 -27.66
N ALA A 8 -15.95 40.41 -28.56
CA ALA A 8 -16.19 38.96 -28.45
C ALA A 8 -15.33 38.10 -29.39
N GLY A 9 -14.24 38.65 -29.96
CA GLY A 9 -13.47 38.01 -31.03
C GLY A 9 -12.03 37.60 -30.68
N GLN A 10 -11.55 37.83 -29.45
CA GLN A 10 -10.11 37.69 -29.13
C GLN A 10 -9.74 36.61 -28.11
N ASP A 11 -10.69 35.94 -27.47
CA ASP A 11 -10.38 34.99 -26.38
C ASP A 11 -10.36 33.49 -26.79
N ILE A 12 -10.48 33.19 -28.09
CA ILE A 12 -10.54 31.79 -28.61
C ILE A 12 -9.19 31.35 -29.22
N ARG A 13 -8.18 32.22 -29.23
CA ARG A 13 -6.94 32.02 -29.99
C ARG A 13 -5.76 31.77 -29.06
N HIS A 14 -5.63 30.55 -28.52
CA HIS A 14 -4.36 29.87 -28.18
C HIS A 14 -4.60 28.46 -27.58
N ARG A 15 -5.67 27.75 -27.98
CA ARG A 15 -5.83 26.33 -27.65
C ARG A 15 -5.01 25.51 -28.64
N ASP A 16 -3.73 25.32 -28.36
CA ASP A 16 -2.91 24.35 -29.09
C ASP A 16 -3.51 22.95 -28.86
N PRO A 17 -4.08 22.30 -29.89
CA PRO A 17 -4.68 20.97 -29.74
C PRO A 17 -3.64 19.94 -29.24
N ASP A 18 -2.36 20.15 -29.50
CA ASP A 18 -1.30 19.22 -29.14
C ASP A 18 -1.03 19.24 -27.63
N GLN A 19 -1.12 20.40 -26.98
CA GLN A 19 -0.96 20.52 -25.52
C GLN A 19 -2.07 19.80 -24.76
N LYS A 20 -3.30 19.87 -25.27
CA LYS A 20 -4.44 19.21 -24.64
C LYS A 20 -4.42 17.71 -24.86
N ALA A 21 -4.03 17.27 -26.05
CA ALA A 21 -3.81 15.85 -26.32
C ALA A 21 -2.72 15.28 -25.38
N ARG A 22 -1.58 15.98 -25.23
CA ARG A 22 -0.51 15.59 -24.31
C ARG A 22 -0.98 15.55 -22.86
N PHE A 23 -1.67 16.58 -22.37
CA PHE A 23 -2.20 16.61 -21.02
C PHE A 23 -3.15 15.45 -20.73
N CYS A 24 -4.09 15.19 -21.65
CA CYS A 24 -5.01 14.05 -21.52
C CYS A 24 -4.27 12.70 -21.51
N ALA A 25 -3.23 12.54 -22.33
CA ALA A 25 -2.41 11.33 -22.35
C ALA A 25 -1.63 11.15 -21.03
N GLU A 26 -1.05 12.22 -20.49
CA GLU A 26 -0.35 12.18 -19.18
C GLU A 26 -1.31 11.80 -18.04
N ILE A 27 -2.54 12.35 -18.01
CA ILE A 27 -3.57 11.94 -17.03
C ILE A 27 -3.93 10.46 -17.21
N ALA A 28 -4.15 10.02 -18.45
CA ALA A 28 -4.55 8.65 -18.74
C ALA A 28 -3.49 7.62 -18.30
N ALA A 29 -2.22 8.01 -18.27
CA ALA A 29 -1.13 7.18 -17.74
C ALA A 29 -1.00 7.29 -16.21
N LEU A 30 -1.14 8.50 -15.66
CA LEU A 30 -0.95 8.77 -14.24
C LEU A 30 -2.06 8.18 -13.35
N VAL A 31 -3.32 8.31 -13.78
CA VAL A 31 -4.48 7.89 -12.97
C VAL A 31 -4.44 6.39 -12.64
N PRO A 32 -4.19 5.47 -13.59
CA PRO A 32 -4.04 4.05 -13.28
C PRO A 32 -2.91 3.76 -12.27
N ALA A 33 -1.77 4.44 -12.41
CA ALA A 33 -0.64 4.28 -11.49
C ALA A 33 -1.04 4.69 -10.06
N VAL A 34 -1.65 5.87 -9.91
CA VAL A 34 -2.16 6.38 -8.62
C VAL A 34 -3.23 5.45 -8.03
N MET A 35 -4.12 4.91 -8.85
CA MET A 35 -5.15 3.95 -8.41
C MET A 35 -4.55 2.61 -7.96
N SER A 36 -3.38 2.23 -8.50
CA SER A 36 -2.61 1.07 -8.01
C SER A 36 -1.73 1.36 -6.79
N GLY A 37 -1.72 2.60 -6.29
CA GLY A 37 -0.92 3.03 -5.15
C GLY A 37 0.48 3.54 -5.49
N ASP A 38 0.84 3.64 -6.77
CA ASP A 38 2.05 4.36 -7.19
C ASP A 38 1.78 5.87 -7.20
N LEU A 39 2.23 6.53 -6.13
CA LEU A 39 2.10 7.97 -5.92
C LEU A 39 3.38 8.74 -6.27
N ALA A 40 4.39 8.10 -6.88
CA ALA A 40 5.64 8.77 -7.25
C ALA A 40 5.53 9.55 -8.57
N GLY A 41 4.60 9.16 -9.44
CA GLY A 41 4.38 9.78 -10.74
C GLY A 41 3.98 11.26 -10.65
N ARG A 42 4.44 12.07 -11.60
CA ARG A 42 4.11 13.50 -11.70
C ARG A 42 3.81 13.88 -13.15
N MET A 43 2.85 14.78 -13.34
CA MET A 43 2.57 15.42 -14.62
C MET A 43 3.62 16.46 -14.95
N SER A 44 3.86 16.69 -16.25
CA SER A 44 4.62 17.85 -16.71
C SER A 44 3.92 19.15 -16.29
N THR A 45 4.69 20.20 -16.00
CA THR A 45 4.16 21.57 -15.81
C THR A 45 4.57 22.52 -16.93
N ASP A 46 5.25 21.99 -17.96
CA ASP A 46 5.68 22.71 -19.16
C ASP A 46 4.59 22.70 -20.23
N TYR A 47 3.54 23.48 -20.00
CA TYR A 47 2.50 23.78 -20.99
C TYR A 47 2.49 25.28 -21.28
N ALA A 48 2.12 25.72 -22.48
CA ALA A 48 2.00 27.15 -22.78
C ALA A 48 0.65 27.71 -22.28
N ASP A 49 -0.41 26.91 -22.38
CA ASP A 49 -1.72 27.21 -21.81
C ASP A 49 -1.64 27.25 -20.26
N ALA A 50 -2.01 28.40 -19.69
CA ALA A 50 -1.93 28.64 -18.25
C ALA A 50 -2.91 27.79 -17.43
N ASP A 51 -4.08 27.48 -17.99
CA ASP A 51 -5.08 26.65 -17.31
C ASP A 51 -4.60 25.20 -17.25
N ILE A 52 -4.02 24.69 -18.34
CA ILE A 52 -3.44 23.33 -18.36
C ILE A 52 -2.29 23.22 -17.35
N ARG A 53 -1.34 24.17 -17.35
CA ARG A 53 -0.26 24.19 -16.35
C ARG A 53 -0.80 24.17 -14.93
N ARG A 54 -1.80 25.01 -14.64
CA ARG A 54 -2.41 25.11 -13.32
C ARG A 54 -3.08 23.81 -12.92
N SER A 55 -3.83 23.17 -13.82
CA SER A 55 -4.44 21.86 -13.56
C SER A 55 -3.40 20.78 -13.28
N ALA A 56 -2.33 20.72 -14.06
CA ALA A 56 -1.24 19.77 -13.82
C ALA A 56 -0.55 20.00 -12.46
N ALA A 57 -0.32 21.26 -12.09
CA ALA A 57 0.24 21.62 -10.79
C ALA A 57 -0.67 21.19 -9.63
N ILE A 58 -1.97 21.47 -9.70
CA ILE A 58 -2.94 21.07 -8.67
C ILE A 58 -3.01 19.55 -8.53
N LEU A 59 -2.97 18.80 -9.64
CA LEU A 59 -2.95 17.33 -9.60
C LEU A 59 -1.68 16.80 -8.93
N ASN A 60 -0.52 17.37 -9.27
CA ASN A 60 0.74 17.02 -8.62
C ASN A 60 0.72 17.31 -7.11
N GLU A 61 0.19 18.47 -6.70
CA GLU A 61 0.03 18.82 -5.28
C GLU A 61 -0.91 17.86 -4.55
N LEU A 62 -2.03 17.46 -5.16
CA LEU A 62 -2.96 16.50 -4.58
C LEU A 62 -2.30 15.15 -4.36
N ILE A 63 -1.61 14.60 -5.37
CA ILE A 63 -0.92 13.31 -5.27
C ILE A 63 0.19 13.39 -4.22
N ALA A 64 1.00 14.44 -4.24
CA ALA A 64 2.07 14.63 -3.26
C ALA A 64 1.53 14.74 -1.83
N SER A 65 0.38 15.41 -1.63
CA SER A 65 -0.26 15.45 -0.32
C SER A 65 -0.72 14.06 0.13
N ILE A 66 -1.30 13.24 -0.74
CA ILE A 66 -1.73 11.88 -0.37
C ILE A 66 -0.50 11.03 -0.03
N ASP A 67 0.56 11.12 -0.85
CA ASP A 67 1.82 10.41 -0.67
C ASP A 67 2.48 10.72 0.68
N ASP A 68 2.62 12.01 1.04
CA ASP A 68 3.19 12.42 2.34
C ASP A 68 2.38 11.85 3.52
N ASN A 69 1.05 11.96 3.47
CA ASN A 69 0.19 11.47 4.55
C ASN A 69 0.25 9.93 4.69
N LEU A 70 0.33 9.21 3.57
CA LEU A 70 0.44 7.75 3.59
C LEU A 70 1.85 7.29 4.02
N SER A 71 2.89 8.04 3.65
CA SER A 71 4.26 7.77 4.06
C SER A 71 4.43 7.81 5.59
N ASP A 72 3.84 8.80 6.27
CA ASP A 72 3.87 8.86 7.74
C ASP A 72 3.16 7.66 8.39
N PHE A 73 2.03 7.23 7.81
CA PHE A 73 1.31 6.06 8.29
C PHE A 73 2.13 4.79 8.08
N ASN A 74 2.75 4.62 6.91
CA ASN A 74 3.63 3.49 6.61
C ASN A 74 4.83 3.45 7.57
N ALA A 75 5.45 4.60 7.87
CA ALA A 75 6.54 4.66 8.83
C ALA A 75 6.10 4.24 10.24
N ALA A 76 4.91 4.66 10.69
CA ALA A 76 4.38 4.27 11.99
C ALA A 76 3.98 2.78 12.04
N MET A 77 3.41 2.25 10.95
CA MET A 77 3.10 0.83 10.81
C MET A 77 4.35 -0.04 10.75
N ASP A 78 5.40 0.41 10.07
CA ASP A 78 6.68 -0.28 10.00
C ASP A 78 7.35 -0.35 11.38
N ALA A 79 7.34 0.76 12.13
CA ALA A 79 7.82 0.77 13.51
C ALA A 79 7.04 -0.21 14.40
N LEU A 80 5.71 -0.22 14.29
CA LEU A 80 4.86 -1.19 14.99
C LEU A 80 5.19 -2.65 14.60
N ALA A 81 5.42 -2.92 13.31
CA ALA A 81 5.79 -4.27 12.83
C ALA A 81 7.15 -4.74 13.40
N HIS A 82 8.06 -3.80 13.65
CA HIS A 82 9.33 -4.03 14.35
C HIS A 82 9.20 -4.03 15.88
N GLY A 83 7.98 -3.89 16.41
CA GLY A 83 7.69 -4.00 17.83
C GLY A 83 7.73 -2.68 18.60
N ASP A 84 7.95 -1.55 17.93
CA ASP A 84 7.95 -0.24 18.56
C ASP A 84 6.51 0.26 18.78
N LEU A 85 6.03 0.10 20.01
CA LEU A 85 4.71 0.59 20.43
C LEU A 85 4.70 2.08 20.81
N GLN A 86 5.86 2.74 20.81
CA GLN A 86 6.01 4.17 21.14
C GLN A 86 6.00 5.06 19.90
N ALA A 87 6.34 4.51 18.73
CA ALA A 87 6.32 5.20 17.44
C ALA A 87 4.90 5.44 16.91
N GLY A 88 4.20 6.40 17.50
CA GLY A 88 2.92 6.89 17.00
C GLY A 88 3.06 7.88 15.83
N MET A 89 1.94 8.15 15.16
CA MET A 89 1.85 9.20 14.15
C MET A 89 1.88 10.59 14.79
N ARG A 90 2.60 11.52 14.17
CA ARG A 90 2.74 12.92 14.61
C ARG A 90 1.45 13.72 14.44
N ASP A 91 1.21 14.70 15.32
CA ASP A 91 -0.01 15.53 15.31
C ASP A 91 -0.01 16.66 14.27
N LYS A 92 0.15 16.28 13.00
CA LYS A 92 0.12 17.22 11.86
C LYS A 92 -1.08 16.99 10.93
N HIS A 93 -1.75 15.86 11.01
CA HIS A 93 -2.79 15.49 10.05
C HIS A 93 -4.14 16.14 10.40
N ARG A 94 -4.99 16.32 9.38
CA ARG A 94 -6.33 16.93 9.49
C ARG A 94 -7.34 16.11 8.69
N GLY A 95 -8.64 16.35 8.93
CA GLY A 95 -9.72 15.65 8.22
C GLY A 95 -9.63 14.13 8.37
N ALA A 96 -9.80 13.39 7.26
CA ALA A 96 -9.77 11.93 7.24
C ALA A 96 -8.43 11.35 7.74
N PHE A 97 -7.30 11.93 7.33
CA PHE A 97 -5.98 11.52 7.81
C PHE A 97 -5.79 11.82 9.30
N GLY A 98 -6.34 12.92 9.80
CA GLY A 98 -6.37 13.22 11.24
C GLY A 98 -7.18 12.19 12.04
N GLN A 99 -8.28 11.66 11.49
CA GLN A 99 -9.03 10.59 12.13
C GLN A 99 -8.25 9.27 12.10
N LEU A 100 -7.58 8.95 10.99
CA LEU A 100 -6.70 7.78 10.88
C LEU A 100 -5.57 7.84 11.92
N GLN A 101 -4.90 8.99 12.03
CA GLN A 101 -3.87 9.26 13.05
C GLN A 101 -4.39 9.01 14.48
N LYS A 102 -5.56 9.55 14.81
CA LYS A 102 -6.17 9.35 16.15
C LYS A 102 -6.47 7.89 16.43
N ASN A 103 -7.06 7.19 15.47
CA ASN A 103 -7.40 5.78 15.61
C ASN A 103 -6.15 4.91 15.78
N PHE A 104 -5.11 5.16 14.97
CA PHE A 104 -3.84 4.45 15.06
C PHE A 104 -3.16 4.67 16.42
N ASN A 105 -3.02 5.93 16.85
CA ASN A 105 -2.40 6.26 18.13
C ASN A 105 -3.19 5.67 19.31
N LEU A 106 -4.53 5.66 19.23
CA LEU A 106 -5.37 5.00 20.24
C LEU A 106 -5.14 3.48 20.29
N ALA A 107 -4.98 2.83 19.13
CA ALA A 107 -4.66 1.41 19.08
C ALA A 107 -3.31 1.12 19.75
N LEU A 108 -2.26 1.91 19.48
CA LEU A 108 -0.96 1.78 20.16
C LEU A 108 -1.07 1.92 21.69
N VAL A 109 -1.80 2.94 22.16
CA VAL A 109 -2.05 3.13 23.60
C VAL A 109 -2.79 1.93 24.18
N THR A 110 -3.80 1.42 23.49
CA THR A 110 -4.59 0.27 23.94
C THR A 110 -3.73 -0.98 24.05
N ILE A 111 -2.94 -1.30 23.02
CA ILE A 111 -2.02 -2.45 23.01
C ILE A 111 -1.04 -2.34 24.18
N ARG A 112 -0.38 -1.19 24.34
CA ARG A 112 0.56 -0.95 25.45
C ARG A 112 -0.12 -1.09 26.82
N THR A 113 -1.34 -0.58 26.96
CA THR A 113 -2.09 -0.66 28.22
C THR A 113 -2.44 -2.11 28.57
N VAL A 114 -2.88 -2.90 27.58
CA VAL A 114 -3.24 -4.31 27.76
C VAL A 114 -2.01 -5.17 28.08
N LEU A 115 -0.89 -4.92 27.41
CA LEU A 115 0.37 -5.65 27.63
C LEU A 115 1.07 -5.23 28.93
N GLY A 116 0.84 -3.99 29.39
CA GLY A 116 1.65 -3.36 30.43
C GLY A 116 3.10 -3.16 29.99
N GLU A 117 3.93 -2.65 30.90
CA GLU A 117 5.36 -2.40 30.63
C GLU A 117 6.10 -3.68 30.21
N ARG A 118 6.04 -4.71 31.06
CA ARG A 118 6.74 -5.99 30.82
C ARG A 118 6.28 -6.71 29.56
N GLY A 119 5.00 -6.59 29.19
CA GLY A 119 4.47 -7.21 27.97
C GLY A 119 4.89 -6.44 26.72
N SER A 120 5.01 -5.12 26.83
CA SER A 120 5.48 -4.25 25.73
C SER A 120 6.94 -4.53 25.39
N ASP A 121 7.80 -4.72 26.40
CA ASP A 121 9.21 -5.09 26.20
C ASP A 121 9.34 -6.46 25.51
N GLN A 122 8.58 -7.46 26.00
CA GLN A 122 8.54 -8.80 25.39
C GLN A 122 7.98 -8.78 23.96
N PHE A 123 7.07 -7.87 23.64
CA PHE A 123 6.54 -7.70 22.30
C PHE A 123 7.62 -7.24 21.33
N ALA A 124 8.43 -6.25 21.72
CA ALA A 124 9.56 -5.76 20.92
C ALA A 124 10.61 -6.86 20.66
N ASP A 125 10.98 -7.62 21.69
CA ASP A 125 11.93 -8.73 21.57
C ASP A 125 11.43 -9.81 20.60
N ARG A 126 10.14 -10.17 20.71
CA ARG A 126 9.52 -11.17 19.82
C ARG A 126 9.40 -10.67 18.39
N ALA A 127 9.01 -9.42 18.18
CA ALA A 127 8.94 -8.82 16.85
C ALA A 127 10.32 -8.81 16.17
N THR A 128 11.37 -8.43 16.90
CA THR A 128 12.75 -8.47 16.40
C THR A 128 13.20 -9.89 16.06
N THR A 129 12.90 -10.85 16.94
CA THR A 129 13.22 -12.27 16.71
C THR A 129 12.52 -12.81 15.47
N PHE A 130 11.23 -12.50 15.31
CA PHE A 130 10.45 -12.90 14.15
C PHE A 130 10.98 -12.25 12.86
N GLY A 131 11.29 -10.96 12.88
CA GLY A 131 11.93 -10.26 11.75
C GLY A 131 13.25 -10.91 11.32
N ARG A 132 14.08 -11.33 12.29
CA ARG A 132 15.31 -12.09 12.00
C ARG A 132 15.05 -13.46 11.39
N MET A 133 14.00 -14.16 11.84
CA MET A 133 13.61 -15.45 11.26
C MET A 133 13.17 -15.27 9.79
N LEU A 134 12.40 -14.23 9.48
CA LEU A 134 11.99 -13.91 8.11
C LEU A 134 13.19 -13.52 7.22
N ALA A 135 14.11 -12.69 7.73
CA ALA A 135 15.31 -12.31 6.99
C ALA A 135 16.29 -13.48 6.77
N GLY A 136 16.42 -14.37 7.76
CA GLY A 136 17.22 -15.59 7.66
C GLY A 136 16.60 -16.68 6.79
N SER A 137 15.34 -16.52 6.40
CA SER A 137 14.62 -17.40 5.46
C SER A 137 14.45 -16.78 4.07
N ALA A 138 15.25 -15.76 3.73
CA ALA A 138 15.36 -15.28 2.35
C ALA A 138 15.53 -16.49 1.40
N PRO A 139 14.78 -16.54 0.29
CA PRO A 139 14.83 -17.69 -0.61
C PRO A 139 16.25 -17.79 -1.14
N THR A 140 16.99 -18.82 -0.72
CA THR A 140 18.24 -19.17 -1.36
C THR A 140 17.93 -19.40 -2.83
N GLU A 141 18.40 -18.52 -3.72
CA GLU A 141 18.32 -18.61 -5.18
C GLU A 141 19.01 -19.87 -5.76
N ALA A 142 19.35 -20.86 -4.93
CA ALA A 142 19.79 -22.19 -5.33
C ALA A 142 18.67 -23.24 -5.34
N ALA A 143 17.43 -22.89 -4.96
CA ALA A 143 16.28 -23.81 -4.96
C ALA A 143 15.28 -23.58 -6.11
N ASN A 144 15.70 -22.90 -7.18
CA ASN A 144 14.93 -22.81 -8.43
C ASN A 144 15.70 -23.45 -9.61
N GLU A 145 16.30 -24.61 -9.39
CA GLU A 145 16.33 -25.63 -10.43
C GLU A 145 15.03 -26.43 -10.30
N ILE A 146 13.98 -25.97 -10.97
CA ILE A 146 12.94 -26.90 -11.44
C ILE A 146 13.62 -27.76 -12.51
N ARG A 147 14.36 -28.78 -12.07
CA ARG A 147 14.60 -29.95 -12.91
C ARG A 147 13.24 -30.60 -13.05
N ALA A 148 12.67 -30.51 -14.25
CA ALA A 148 11.58 -31.37 -14.67
C ALA A 148 11.91 -32.77 -14.19
N SER A 149 11.11 -33.30 -13.26
CA SER A 149 11.33 -34.64 -12.72
C SER A 149 11.29 -35.61 -13.89
N ASP A 150 12.43 -36.22 -14.17
CA ASP A 150 12.53 -37.44 -14.96
C ASP A 150 11.60 -38.49 -14.37
N GLU A 151 11.10 -39.34 -15.26
CA GLU A 151 10.00 -40.29 -15.16
C GLU A 151 10.26 -41.50 -14.23
N ASP A 152 10.79 -41.26 -13.01
CA ASP A 152 11.14 -42.33 -12.04
C ASP A 152 10.61 -42.07 -10.61
N SER A 153 9.60 -41.21 -10.46
CA SER A 153 8.97 -40.96 -9.15
C SER A 153 8.12 -42.15 -8.70
N ARG A 154 8.63 -42.91 -7.72
CA ARG A 154 7.88 -43.98 -7.05
C ARG A 154 6.65 -43.42 -6.32
N PRO A 155 5.51 -44.15 -6.28
CA PRO A 155 4.31 -43.69 -5.61
C PRO A 155 4.57 -43.43 -4.11
N ILE A 156 4.05 -42.30 -3.62
CA ILE A 156 4.04 -41.96 -2.18
C ILE A 156 3.18 -43.03 -1.46
N PRO A 157 3.71 -43.75 -0.47
CA PRO A 157 2.94 -44.77 0.23
C PRO A 157 1.81 -44.11 1.04
N SER A 158 0.58 -44.48 0.72
CA SER A 158 -0.58 -44.17 1.54
C SER A 158 -0.59 -45.04 2.80
N PRO A 159 -1.03 -44.52 3.95
CA PRO A 159 -1.11 -45.31 5.18
C PRO A 159 -1.97 -46.57 5.02
N PRO A 160 -1.60 -47.70 5.66
CA PRO A 160 -2.40 -48.93 5.65
C PRO A 160 -3.86 -48.66 6.05
N HIS A 161 -4.81 -49.25 5.31
CA HIS A 161 -6.26 -49.07 5.47
C HIS A 161 -6.76 -49.18 6.93
N ASP A 162 -6.11 -50.03 7.74
CA ASP A 162 -6.47 -50.24 9.15
C ASP A 162 -6.21 -49.01 10.05
N LEU A 163 -5.26 -48.14 9.68
CA LEU A 163 -5.02 -46.88 10.40
C LEU A 163 -6.17 -45.89 10.19
N TRP A 164 -6.76 -45.87 9.00
CA TRP A 164 -7.92 -45.01 8.69
C TRP A 164 -9.17 -45.45 9.45
N LEU A 165 -9.41 -46.75 9.55
CA LEU A 165 -10.55 -47.29 10.30
C LEU A 165 -10.42 -46.99 11.80
N LYS A 166 -9.24 -47.19 12.40
CA LYS A 166 -8.99 -46.89 13.82
C LYS A 166 -9.17 -45.41 14.15
N LEU A 167 -8.74 -44.52 13.25
CA LEU A 167 -8.91 -43.08 13.44
C LEU A 167 -10.39 -42.69 13.40
N ALA A 168 -11.14 -43.20 12.43
CA ALA A 168 -12.57 -42.92 12.29
C ALA A 168 -13.36 -43.41 13.52
N GLU A 169 -13.03 -44.60 14.03
CA GLU A 169 -13.70 -45.18 15.19
C GLU A 169 -13.36 -44.44 16.50
N ALA A 170 -12.12 -43.96 16.66
CA ALA A 170 -11.72 -43.13 17.78
C ALA A 170 -12.46 -41.78 17.81
N LEU A 171 -12.67 -41.17 16.65
CA LEU A 171 -13.40 -39.90 16.54
C LEU A 171 -14.90 -40.08 16.84
N ALA A 172 -15.52 -41.17 16.39
CA ALA A 172 -16.93 -41.46 16.69
C ALA A 172 -17.19 -41.70 18.19
N ARG A 173 -16.21 -42.22 18.93
CA ARG A 173 -16.28 -42.46 20.38
C ARG A 173 -16.19 -41.18 21.21
N PHE A 174 -15.70 -40.09 20.64
CA PHE A 174 -15.53 -38.80 21.32
C PHE A 174 -16.78 -37.92 21.22
N SER A 175 -17.75 -38.28 20.37
CA SER A 175 -18.99 -37.54 20.12
C SER A 175 -20.24 -38.13 20.79
N ALA A 176 -20.09 -39.09 21.71
CA ALA A 176 -21.17 -39.66 22.54
C ALA A 176 -20.87 -39.46 24.02
#